data_AF-A0A812PAY0-F1
#
_entry.id   AF-A0A812PAY0-F1
#
_cell.length_a   1.000
_cell.length_b   1.000
_cell.length_c   1.000
_cell.angle_alpha   90.00
_cell.angle_beta   90.00
_cell.angle_gamma   90.00
#
_symmetry.space_group_name_H-M   'P 1'
#
loop_
_entity.id
_entity.type
_entity.pdbx_description
1 polymer ?
#
loop_
_entity_poly.entity_id
_entity_poly.type
_entity_poly.pdbx_seq_one_letter_code
_entity_poly.pdbx_strand_id
1 'polypeptide(L)'
;VDTSYWVCSFANNQWDIAGELGGTIMESAFARTLKSPIKGVAMVLDHEVQPLTRVWCLFEFLLSKQLQLELLFTTDLGVVGDDGCTSFDIALELGNKIESLQVANCLASSELDKARIFEFIVESLGSLESMDNQIRSLMGQMLKKNLVNVGLATNSLLHRLGQS
;
A
#
# COMPACT_ATOMS: atom_id res chain seq x y z
N VAL A 1 -21.22 -12.87 -9.07
CA VAL A 1 -20.70 -11.56 -9.50
C VAL A 1 -19.26 -11.78 -9.85
N ASP A 2 -18.85 -11.48 -11.08
CA ASP A 2 -17.46 -11.63 -11.49
C ASP A 2 -16.59 -10.60 -10.78
N THR A 3 -15.50 -11.05 -10.17
CA THR A 3 -14.53 -10.16 -9.54
C THR A 3 -13.55 -9.68 -10.59
N SER A 4 -13.48 -8.37 -10.78
CA SER A 4 -12.51 -7.73 -11.68
C SER A 4 -11.42 -7.06 -10.87
N TYR A 5 -10.18 -7.15 -11.34
CA TYR A 5 -9.02 -6.50 -10.74
C TYR A 5 -8.42 -5.53 -11.75
N TRP A 6 -8.07 -4.34 -11.27
CA TRP A 6 -7.26 -3.39 -12.01
C TRP A 6 -5.88 -3.30 -11.38
N VAL A 7 -4.85 -3.33 -12.21
CA VAL A 7 -3.45 -3.39 -11.75
C VAL A 7 -2.70 -2.20 -12.30
N CYS A 8 -2.23 -1.34 -11.40
CA CYS A 8 -1.61 -0.05 -11.74
C CYS A 8 -0.37 -0.18 -12.64
N SER A 9 0.41 -1.26 -12.47
CA SER A 9 1.59 -1.54 -13.30
C SER A 9 1.28 -1.72 -14.80
N PHE A 10 0.02 -2.05 -15.15
CA PHE A 10 -0.42 -2.21 -16.54
C PHE A 10 -1.33 -1.06 -17.02
N ALA A 11 -1.52 -0.03 -16.19
CA ALA A 11 -2.51 1.01 -16.42
C ALA A 11 -2.17 1.93 -17.61
N ASN A 12 -0.90 2.28 -17.75
CA ASN A 12 -0.49 3.28 -18.74
C ASN A 12 -0.09 2.59 -20.03
N ASN A 13 -0.65 3.08 -21.14
CA ASN A 13 -0.13 2.80 -22.47
C ASN A 13 1.28 3.39 -22.59
N GLN A 14 2.31 2.53 -22.51
CA GLN A 14 3.71 2.95 -22.57
C GLN A 14 4.07 3.62 -23.91
N TRP A 15 3.23 3.44 -24.94
CA TRP A 15 3.39 4.06 -26.26
C TRP A 15 2.83 5.49 -26.32
N ASP A 16 1.97 5.88 -25.36
CA ASP A 16 1.37 7.22 -25.28
C ASP A 16 1.13 7.64 -23.82
N ILE A 17 2.23 7.77 -23.07
CA ILE A 17 2.18 8.17 -21.65
C ILE A 17 1.63 9.61 -21.51
N ALA A 18 1.95 10.48 -22.48
CA ALA A 18 1.51 11.88 -22.45
C ALA A 18 -0.01 12.02 -22.61
N GLY A 19 -0.63 11.21 -23.47
CA GLY A 19 -2.09 11.18 -23.62
C GLY A 19 -2.82 10.58 -22.41
N GLU A 20 -2.23 9.60 -21.73
CA GLU A 20 -2.87 8.87 -20.61
C GLU A 20 -2.85 9.61 -19.27
N LEU A 21 -1.79 10.38 -18.99
CA LEU A 21 -1.63 11.09 -17.71
C LEU A 21 -2.50 12.35 -17.60
N GLY A 22 -2.99 12.89 -18.72
CA GLY A 22 -3.79 14.12 -18.75
C GLY A 22 -2.99 15.37 -18.36
N GLY A 23 -3.70 16.47 -18.09
CA GLY A 23 -3.10 17.74 -17.66
C GLY A 23 -2.72 17.73 -16.17
N THR A 24 -3.42 16.94 -15.35
CA THR A 24 -3.22 16.85 -13.89
C THR A 24 -3.15 15.40 -13.41
N ILE A 25 -2.49 15.17 -12.28
CA ILE A 25 -2.41 13.82 -11.66
C ILE A 25 -3.81 13.23 -11.36
N MET A 26 -4.81 14.08 -11.18
CA MET A 26 -6.20 13.70 -10.89
C MET A 26 -7.00 13.24 -12.12
N GLU A 27 -6.47 13.50 -13.32
CA GLU A 27 -7.01 13.02 -14.59
C GLU A 27 -6.42 11.66 -14.99
N SER A 28 -5.33 11.24 -14.36
CA SER A 28 -4.65 9.97 -14.65
C SER A 28 -5.56 8.74 -14.49
N ALA A 29 -5.24 7.65 -15.19
CA ALA A 29 -5.93 6.36 -15.05
C ALA A 29 -6.00 5.86 -13.60
N PHE A 30 -4.95 6.13 -12.80
CA PHE A 30 -4.90 5.82 -11.37
C PHE A 30 -6.03 6.53 -10.61
N ALA A 31 -6.12 7.85 -10.75
CA ALA A 31 -7.13 8.66 -10.08
C ALA A 31 -8.56 8.32 -10.54
N ARG A 32 -8.75 8.09 -11.85
CA ARG A 32 -10.04 7.69 -12.42
C ARG A 32 -10.52 6.37 -11.84
N THR A 33 -9.62 5.39 -11.72
CA THR A 33 -9.94 4.08 -11.16
C THR A 33 -10.28 4.17 -9.68
N LEU A 34 -9.50 4.88 -8.88
CA LEU A 34 -9.75 5.03 -7.45
C LEU A 34 -11.07 5.75 -7.14
N LYS A 35 -11.48 6.69 -8.00
CA LYS A 35 -12.78 7.40 -7.89
C LYS A 35 -13.96 6.57 -8.42
N SER A 36 -13.72 5.44 -9.06
CA SER A 36 -14.77 4.55 -9.55
C SER A 36 -15.28 3.62 -8.43
N PRO A 37 -16.42 2.94 -8.60
CA PRO A 37 -16.96 2.02 -7.59
C PRO A 37 -16.09 0.76 -7.41
N ILE A 38 -15.00 0.88 -6.67
CA ILE A 38 -14.12 -0.24 -6.28
C ILE A 38 -14.26 -0.58 -4.80
N LYS A 39 -13.93 -1.82 -4.43
CA LYS A 39 -14.02 -2.29 -3.05
C LYS A 39 -12.88 -1.76 -2.17
N GLY A 40 -11.69 -1.64 -2.75
CA GLY A 40 -10.48 -1.31 -2.02
C GLY A 40 -9.24 -1.46 -2.89
N VAL A 41 -8.09 -1.26 -2.27
CA VAL A 41 -6.78 -1.30 -2.88
C VAL A 41 -5.90 -2.28 -2.12
N ALA A 42 -5.28 -3.20 -2.86
CA ALA A 42 -4.23 -4.07 -2.36
C ALA A 42 -2.89 -3.57 -2.90
N MET A 43 -2.03 -3.09 -2.01
CA MET A 43 -0.65 -2.75 -2.35
C MET A 43 0.20 -4.00 -2.13
N VAL A 44 0.72 -4.55 -3.23
CA VAL A 44 1.56 -5.75 -3.23
C VAL A 44 2.99 -5.34 -2.91
N LEU A 45 3.43 -5.56 -1.67
CA LEU A 45 4.78 -5.30 -1.18
C LEU A 45 5.70 -6.46 -1.55
N ASP A 46 6.84 -6.13 -2.15
CA ASP A 46 7.97 -7.05 -2.23
C ASP A 46 8.81 -6.96 -0.94
N HIS A 47 9.81 -7.84 -0.83
CA HIS A 47 10.73 -7.87 0.31
C HIS A 47 11.51 -6.55 0.48
N GLU A 48 11.59 -5.69 -0.52
CA GLU A 48 12.29 -4.40 -0.47
C GLU A 48 11.34 -3.21 -0.28
N VAL A 49 10.04 -3.48 -0.06
CA VAL A 49 8.97 -2.48 0.03
C VAL A 49 9.01 -1.43 -1.10
N GLN A 50 9.47 -1.82 -2.29
CA GLN A 50 9.66 -0.90 -3.42
C GLN A 50 8.41 -0.12 -3.79
N PRO A 51 7.17 -0.66 -3.73
CA PRO A 51 5.98 0.14 -4.00
C PRO A 51 5.90 1.41 -3.16
N LEU A 52 6.27 1.36 -1.89
CA LEU A 52 6.27 2.53 -0.99
C LEU A 52 7.41 3.52 -1.30
N THR A 53 8.32 3.16 -2.20
CA THR A 53 9.38 4.05 -2.74
C THR A 53 9.01 4.66 -4.09
N ARG A 54 7.84 4.33 -4.66
CA ARG A 54 7.39 4.83 -5.97
C ARG A 54 6.33 5.90 -5.79
N VAL A 55 6.59 7.07 -6.38
CA VAL A 55 5.74 8.26 -6.20
C VAL A 55 4.26 8.03 -6.58
N TRP A 56 4.00 7.26 -7.65
CA TRP A 56 2.63 6.96 -8.08
C TRP A 56 1.89 6.04 -7.10
N CYS A 57 2.58 5.07 -6.49
CA CYS A 57 1.98 4.22 -5.46
C CYS A 57 1.67 5.02 -4.18
N LEU A 58 2.48 6.04 -3.86
CA LEU A 58 2.20 6.97 -2.76
C LEU A 58 0.98 7.85 -3.05
N PHE A 59 0.83 8.31 -4.29
CA PHE A 59 -0.37 9.00 -4.73
C PHE A 59 -1.61 8.10 -4.56
N GLU A 60 -1.55 6.86 -5.03
CA GLU A 60 -2.63 5.89 -4.89
C GLU A 60 -2.95 5.60 -3.42
N PHE A 61 -1.94 5.43 -2.57
CA PHE A 61 -2.11 5.26 -1.12
C PHE A 61 -2.88 6.43 -0.51
N LEU A 62 -2.43 7.66 -0.75
CA LEU A 62 -3.03 8.84 -0.14
C LEU A 62 -4.46 9.07 -0.66
N LEU A 63 -4.66 8.98 -1.97
CA LEU A 63 -5.98 9.16 -2.56
C LEU A 63 -6.96 8.08 -2.07
N SER A 64 -6.52 6.83 -1.94
CA SER A 64 -7.34 5.76 -1.37
C SER A 64 -7.80 6.08 0.05
N LYS A 65 -6.90 6.65 0.88
CA LYS A 65 -7.26 7.07 2.24
C LYS A 65 -8.22 8.26 2.27
N GLN A 66 -8.04 9.25 1.39
CA GLN A 66 -8.97 10.38 1.28
C GLN A 66 -10.37 9.94 0.84
N LEU A 67 -10.43 8.95 -0.04
CA LEU A 67 -11.68 8.33 -0.51
C LEU A 67 -12.23 7.28 0.48
N GLN A 68 -11.57 7.06 1.61
CA GLN A 68 -11.96 6.08 2.64
C GLN A 68 -12.11 4.66 2.10
N LEU A 69 -11.30 4.30 1.10
CA LEU A 69 -11.25 2.94 0.56
C LEU A 69 -10.54 2.01 1.54
N GLU A 70 -10.92 0.74 1.52
CA GLU A 70 -10.13 -0.29 2.17
C GLU A 70 -8.74 -0.34 1.53
N LEU A 71 -7.69 -0.33 2.34
CA LEU A 71 -6.30 -0.37 1.90
C LEU A 71 -5.55 -1.46 2.65
N LEU A 72 -4.99 -2.40 1.89
CA LEU A 72 -4.30 -3.57 2.43
C LEU A 72 -2.87 -3.64 1.90
N PHE A 73 -1.93 -4.01 2.76
CA PHE A 73 -0.64 -4.53 2.34
C PHE A 73 -0.72 -6.04 2.13
N THR A 74 -0.21 -6.48 0.99
CA THR A 74 -0.22 -7.88 0.57
C THR A 74 1.18 -8.28 0.13
N THR A 75 1.53 -9.54 0.30
CA THR A 75 2.79 -10.14 -0.15
C THR A 75 2.48 -11.38 -0.98
N ASP A 76 3.53 -12.03 -1.49
CA ASP A 76 3.43 -13.36 -2.10
C ASP A 76 2.88 -14.44 -1.15
N LEU A 77 2.91 -14.20 0.17
CA LEU A 77 2.34 -15.07 1.20
C LEU A 77 0.94 -14.65 1.68
N GLY A 78 0.32 -13.62 1.09
CA GLY A 78 -1.04 -13.20 1.39
C GLY A 78 -1.15 -11.81 2.03
N VAL A 79 -2.29 -11.53 2.66
CA VAL A 79 -2.60 -10.19 3.22
C VAL A 79 -1.99 -10.03 4.61
N VAL A 80 -1.15 -9.01 4.81
CA VAL A 80 -0.49 -8.78 6.09
C VAL A 80 -1.53 -8.49 7.18
N GLY A 81 -1.50 -9.29 8.25
CA GLY A 81 -2.46 -9.15 9.35
C GLY A 81 -3.81 -9.82 9.13
N ASP A 82 -3.96 -10.58 8.04
CA ASP A 82 -5.08 -11.51 7.84
C ASP A 82 -4.70 -12.93 8.26
N ASP A 83 -5.67 -13.83 8.36
CA ASP A 83 -5.46 -15.25 8.67
C ASP A 83 -4.71 -16.01 7.56
N GLY A 84 -4.75 -15.49 6.33
CA GLY A 84 -4.02 -16.03 5.18
C GLY A 84 -2.51 -15.76 5.15
N CYS A 85 -2.02 -14.72 5.83
CA CYS A 85 -0.58 -14.42 5.90
C CYS A 85 0.03 -15.02 7.17
N THR A 86 0.42 -16.29 7.10
CA THR A 86 0.91 -17.04 8.26
C THR A 86 2.35 -16.69 8.67
N SER A 87 3.07 -15.89 7.88
CA SER A 87 4.47 -15.56 8.16
C SER A 87 4.59 -14.29 9.00
N PHE A 88 4.72 -14.48 10.31
CA PHE A 88 5.06 -13.40 11.24
C PHE A 88 6.39 -12.73 10.88
N ASP A 89 7.38 -13.54 10.48
CA ASP A 89 8.73 -13.07 10.16
C ASP A 89 8.72 -12.08 8.98
N ILE A 90 7.94 -12.37 7.93
CA ILE A 90 7.80 -11.45 6.79
C ILE A 90 7.15 -10.15 7.22
N ALA A 91 6.07 -10.20 8.00
CA ALA A 91 5.42 -8.98 8.45
C ALA A 91 6.36 -8.12 9.28
N LEU A 92 7.15 -8.73 10.17
CA LEU A 92 8.16 -8.04 10.97
C LEU A 92 9.28 -7.46 10.11
N GLU A 93 9.79 -8.21 9.13
CA GLU A 93 10.79 -7.73 8.17
C GLU A 93 10.30 -6.49 7.42
N LEU A 94 9.08 -6.55 6.86
CA LEU A 94 8.46 -5.41 6.17
C LEU A 94 8.27 -4.23 7.12
N GLY A 95 7.88 -4.50 8.37
CA GLY A 95 7.79 -3.49 9.42
C GLY A 95 9.09 -2.74 9.64
N ASN A 96 10.21 -3.46 9.76
CA ASN A 96 11.54 -2.87 9.94
C ASN A 96 11.95 -2.01 8.73
N LYS A 97 11.64 -2.47 7.51
CA LYS A 97 11.94 -1.67 6.31
C LYS A 97 11.12 -0.39 6.24
N ILE A 98 9.82 -0.49 6.55
CA ILE A 98 8.90 0.66 6.58
C ILE A 98 9.26 1.65 7.69
N GLU A 99 9.81 1.19 8.81
CA GLU A 99 10.28 2.08 9.89
C GLU A 99 11.27 3.11 9.33
N SER A 100 12.26 2.63 8.55
CA SER A 100 13.31 3.46 7.95
C SER A 100 12.90 4.21 6.68
N LEU A 101 11.70 3.93 6.13
CA LEU A 101 11.25 4.52 4.87
C LEU A 101 11.00 6.03 5.03
N GLN A 102 11.41 6.80 4.02
CA GLN A 102 11.18 8.24 3.93
C GLN A 102 10.63 8.57 2.54
N VAL A 103 9.41 9.10 2.49
CA VAL A 103 8.74 9.50 1.24
C VAL A 103 9.56 10.53 0.46
N ALA A 104 10.30 11.40 1.16
CA ALA A 104 11.18 12.39 0.54
C ALA A 104 12.23 11.76 -0.41
N ASN A 105 12.65 10.51 -0.15
CA ASN A 105 13.68 9.82 -0.92
C ASN A 105 13.12 8.95 -2.05
N CYS A 106 11.82 9.02 -2.33
CA CYS A 106 11.18 8.19 -3.34
C CYS A 106 11.66 8.49 -4.76
N LEU A 107 11.58 7.45 -5.59
CA LEU A 107 11.99 7.44 -6.98
C LEU A 107 10.80 7.75 -7.89
N ALA A 108 11.09 8.45 -8.99
CA ALA A 108 10.15 8.70 -10.08
C ALA A 108 10.91 8.66 -11.41
N SER A 109 10.27 8.16 -12.46
CA SER A 109 10.81 8.28 -13.82
C SER A 109 10.60 9.68 -14.41
N SER A 110 9.74 10.49 -13.78
CA SER A 110 9.38 11.85 -14.18
C SER A 110 9.49 12.76 -12.96
N GLU A 111 10.41 13.72 -13.00
CA GLU A 111 10.56 14.73 -11.94
C GLU A 111 9.34 15.65 -11.85
N LEU A 112 8.63 15.87 -12.97
CA LEU A 112 7.40 16.64 -12.98
C LEU A 112 6.30 15.94 -12.19
N ASP A 113 6.14 14.62 -12.38
CA ASP A 113 5.15 13.84 -11.63
C ASP A 113 5.51 13.80 -10.15
N LYS A 114 6.81 13.65 -9.85
CA LYS A 114 7.33 13.70 -8.48
C LYS A 114 6.95 15.02 -7.80
N ALA A 115 7.23 16.15 -8.45
CA ALA A 115 6.90 17.46 -7.90
C ALA A 115 5.40 17.62 -7.65
N ARG A 116 4.55 17.27 -8.64
CA ARG A 116 3.09 17.38 -8.53
C ARG A 116 2.50 16.49 -7.44
N ILE A 117 2.98 15.25 -7.31
CA ILE A 117 2.49 14.34 -6.27
C ILE A 117 3.00 14.78 -4.90
N PHE A 118 4.23 15.26 -4.78
CA PHE A 118 4.75 15.80 -3.52
C PHE A 118 3.97 17.03 -3.07
N GLU A 119 3.66 17.94 -4.00
CA GLU A 119 2.78 19.08 -3.74
C GLU A 119 1.42 18.61 -3.24
N PHE A 120 0.79 17.66 -3.93
CA PHE A 120 -0.49 17.07 -3.50
C PHE A 120 -0.43 16.44 -2.09
N ILE A 121 0.67 15.74 -1.75
CA ILE A 121 0.89 15.17 -0.41
C ILE A 121 0.99 16.28 0.63
N VAL A 122 1.78 17.32 0.36
CA VAL A 122 1.99 18.45 1.28
C VAL A 122 0.71 19.25 1.45
N GLU A 123 -0.05 19.52 0.39
CA GLU A 123 -1.35 20.19 0.46
C GLU A 123 -2.36 19.39 1.28
N SER A 124 -2.35 18.06 1.13
CA SER A 124 -3.30 17.16 1.78
C SER A 124 -2.97 16.88 3.25
N LEU A 125 -1.68 16.74 3.58
CA LEU A 125 -1.21 16.25 4.89
C LEU A 125 -0.37 17.27 5.67
N GLY A 126 0.00 18.39 5.05
CA GLY A 126 0.90 19.40 5.60
C GLY A 126 2.38 19.11 5.41
N SER A 127 2.80 17.85 5.29
CA SER A 127 4.20 17.47 5.07
C SER A 127 4.36 16.07 4.48
N LEU A 128 5.54 15.79 3.93
CA LEU A 128 5.90 14.43 3.50
C LEU A 128 6.10 13.48 4.70
N GLU A 129 6.58 13.99 5.84
CA GLU A 129 6.72 13.20 7.07
C GLU A 129 5.37 12.71 7.60
N SER A 130 4.31 13.52 7.43
CA SER A 130 2.94 13.11 7.75
C SER A 130 2.49 11.91 6.90
N MET A 131 2.98 11.78 5.66
CA MET A 131 2.76 10.59 4.84
C MET A 131 3.51 9.37 5.41
N ASP A 132 4.78 9.52 5.78
CA ASP A 132 5.56 8.45 6.42
C ASP A 132 4.82 7.91 7.65
N ASN A 133 4.32 8.80 8.51
CA ASN A 133 3.58 8.44 9.72
C ASN A 133 2.27 7.69 9.41
N GLN A 134 1.60 8.02 8.30
CA GLN A 134 0.41 7.29 7.87
C GLN A 134 0.72 5.89 7.35
N ILE A 135 1.82 5.70 6.63
CA ILE A 135 2.29 4.40 6.16
C ILE A 135 2.68 3.52 7.36
N ARG A 136 3.50 4.06 8.28
CA ARG A 136 3.90 3.38 9.52
C ARG A 136 2.70 3.02 10.40
N SER A 137 1.72 3.91 10.52
CA SER A 137 0.49 3.65 11.28
C SER A 137 -0.31 2.49 10.69
N LEU A 138 -0.46 2.43 9.36
CA LEU A 138 -1.14 1.30 8.71
C LEU A 138 -0.38 -0.01 8.93
N MET A 139 0.94 -0.03 8.72
CA MET A 139 1.74 -1.23 8.96
C MET A 139 1.67 -1.66 10.43
N GLY A 140 1.74 -0.72 11.38
CA GLY A 140 1.59 -1.00 12.80
C GLY A 140 0.23 -1.61 13.17
N GLN A 141 -0.85 -1.20 12.51
CA GLN A 141 -2.17 -1.83 12.68
C GLN A 141 -2.18 -3.26 12.14
N MET A 142 -1.57 -3.50 10.98
CA MET A 142 -1.49 -4.83 10.38
C MET A 142 -0.62 -5.79 11.20
N LEU A 143 0.51 -5.32 11.73
CA LEU A 143 1.37 -6.08 12.66
C LEU A 143 0.64 -6.49 13.93
N LYS A 144 -0.16 -5.57 14.51
CA LYS A 144 -0.99 -5.88 15.69
C LYS A 144 -2.00 -6.98 15.38
N LYS A 145 -2.66 -6.93 14.22
CA LYS A 145 -3.57 -8.00 13.77
C LYS A 145 -2.83 -9.32 13.59
N ASN A 146 -1.66 -9.30 12.95
CA ASN A 146 -0.84 -10.49 12.74
C ASN A 146 -0.46 -11.14 14.08
N LEU A 147 0.00 -10.36 15.05
CA LEU A 147 0.34 -10.87 16.39
C LEU A 147 -0.84 -11.57 17.07
N VAL A 148 -2.05 -11.00 16.98
CA VAL A 148 -3.27 -11.62 17.50
C VAL A 148 -3.56 -12.95 16.80
N ASN A 149 -3.47 -12.98 15.47
CA ASN A 149 -3.75 -14.17 14.66
C ASN A 149 -2.76 -15.30 14.98
N VAL A 150 -1.47 -14.99 15.09
CA VAL A 150 -0.43 -15.97 15.47
C VAL A 150 -0.70 -16.54 16.87
N GLY A 151 -1.11 -15.70 17.82
CA GLY A 151 -1.49 -16.14 19.16
C GLY A 151 -2.67 -17.12 19.15
N LEU A 152 -3.73 -16.80 18.38
CA LEU A 152 -4.90 -17.68 18.22
C LEU A 152 -4.53 -19.01 17.56
N ALA A 153 -3.74 -18.97 16.49
CA ALA A 153 -3.30 -20.17 15.77
C ALA A 153 -2.43 -21.08 16.66
N THR A 154 -1.52 -20.48 17.44
CA THR A 154 -0.65 -21.20 18.36
C THR A 154 -1.45 -21.85 19.50
N ASN A 155 -2.36 -21.11 20.13
CA ASN A 155 -3.24 -21.65 21.18
C ASN A 155 -4.12 -22.79 20.66
N SER A 156 -4.67 -22.64 19.45
CA SER A 156 -5.43 -23.70 18.79
C SER A 156 -4.58 -24.96 18.56
N LEU A 157 -3.32 -24.80 18.16
CA LEU A 157 -2.39 -25.91 17.99
C LEU A 157 -2.03 -26.58 19.32
N LEU A 158 -1.71 -25.80 20.36
CA LEU A 158 -1.42 -26.32 21.71
C LEU A 158 -2.57 -27.17 22.24
N HIS A 159 -3.81 -26.69 22.10
CA HIS A 159 -5.01 -27.44 22.44
C HIS A 159 -5.11 -28.76 21.65
N ARG A 160 -4.84 -28.76 20.33
CA ARG A 160 -4.82 -29.98 19.51
C ARG A 160 -3.71 -30.96 19.90
N LEU A 161 -2.60 -30.45 20.43
CA LEU A 161 -1.47 -31.24 20.92
C LEU A 161 -1.64 -31.72 22.37
N GLY A 162 -2.78 -31.41 23.02
CA GLY A 162 -3.03 -31.80 24.41
C GLY A 162 -2.19 -31.06 25.44
N GLN A 163 -1.60 -29.92 25.05
CA GLN A 163 -0.86 -29.02 25.93
C GLN A 163 -1.81 -27.85 26.28
N SER A 164 -2.57 -28.00 27.38
CA SER A 164 -3.52 -26.98 27.87
C SER A 164 -3.04 -26.37 29.19
#